data_AF-A0AB35X8M6-F1
#
_entry.id   AF-A0AB35X8M6-F1
#
_cell.length_a   1.000
_cell.length_b   1.000
_cell.length_c   1.000
_cell.angle_alpha   90.00
_cell.angle_beta   90.00
_cell.angle_gamma   90.00
#
_symmetry.space_group_name_H-M   'P 1'
#
loop_
_entity.id
_entity.type
_entity.pdbx_description
1 polymer ?
#
loop_
_entity_poly.entity_id
_entity_poly.type
_entity_poly.pdbx_seq_one_letter_code
_entity_poly.pdbx_strand_id
1 'polypeptide(L)' 'MILIKYSCPKCKHTTEIADVEKITNSADEYPLSCAGCGQHFSKTTLTKFARQHAEEMINLALSRLKKHTSQ' A
#
# COMPACT_ATOMS: atom_id res chain seq x y z
N MET A 1 5.09 -8.21 -9.54
CA MET A 1 3.96 -7.27 -9.43
C MET A 1 3.48 -7.31 -7.98
N ILE A 2 3.70 -6.24 -7.21
CA ILE A 2 3.33 -6.17 -5.78
C ILE A 2 1.94 -5.55 -5.69
N LEU A 3 0.97 -6.34 -5.24
CA LEU A 3 -0.40 -5.86 -5.00
C LEU A 3 -0.46 -5.17 -3.64
N ILE A 4 -0.87 -3.91 -3.62
CA ILE A 4 -1.07 -3.12 -2.41
C ILE A 4 -2.54 -2.85 -2.21
N LYS A 5 -3.07 -3.19 -1.03
CA LYS A 5 -4.48 -2.95 -0.67
C LYS A 5 -4.57 -1.65 0.10
N TYR A 6 -5.02 -0.58 -0.55
CA TYR A 6 -5.20 0.71 0.10
C TYR A 6 -6.65 0.90 0.54
N SER A 7 -6.85 1.10 1.84
CA SER A 7 -8.18 1.41 2.38
C SER A 7 -8.43 2.91 2.36
N CYS A 8 -9.44 3.35 1.61
CA CYS A 8 -9.79 4.76 1.54
C CYS A 8 -10.24 5.28 2.91
N PRO A 9 -9.66 6.37 3.43
CA PRO A 9 -10.04 6.90 4.75
C PRO A 9 -11.47 7.44 4.79
N LYS A 10 -12.06 7.79 3.64
CA LYS A 10 -13.36 8.46 3.55
C LYS A 10 -14.53 7.48 3.49
N CYS A 11 -14.43 6.44 2.65
CA CYS A 11 -15.49 5.44 2.47
C CYS A 11 -15.12 4.06 3.02
N LYS A 12 -13.91 3.90 3.59
CA LYS A 12 -13.36 2.62 4.08
C LYS A 12 -13.30 1.52 3.01
N HIS A 13 -13.49 1.87 1.75
CA HIS A 13 -13.42 0.93 0.65
C HIS A 13 -11.96 0.57 0.36
N THR A 14 -11.68 -0.72 0.31
CA THR A 14 -10.36 -1.23 -0.01
C THR A 14 -10.18 -1.27 -1.52
N THR A 15 -9.22 -0.50 -2.02
CA THR A 15 -8.84 -0.45 -3.43
C THR A 15 -7.53 -1.22 -3.60
N GLU A 16 -7.50 -2.13 -4.56
CA GLU A 16 -6.32 -2.93 -4.86
C GLU A 16 -5.49 -2.25 -5.94
N ILE A 17 -4.26 -1.90 -5.59
CA ILE A 17 -3.30 -1.24 -6.46
C ILE A 17 -2.29 -2.30 -6.88
N ALA A 18 -2.41 -2.79 -8.11
CA ALA A 18 -1.55 -3.85 -8.63
C ALA A 18 -0.11 -3.40 -8.88
N ASP A 19 0.13 -2.09 -8.96
CA ASP A 19 1.41 -1.58 -9.45
C ASP A 19 1.89 -0.35 -8.67
N VAL A 20 2.83 -0.60 -7.78
CA VAL A 20 3.49 0.42 -6.93
C VAL A 20 4.52 1.22 -7.71
N GLU A 21 5.09 0.63 -8.75
CA GLU A 21 6.02 1.32 -9.65
C GLU A 21 5.28 2.38 -10.43
N LYS A 22 4.03 2.12 -10.86
CA LYS A 22 3.16 3.16 -11.41
C LYS A 22 2.91 4.27 -10.41
N ILE A 23 2.70 4.02 -9.12
CA ILE A 23 2.57 5.11 -8.13
C ILE A 23 3.84 5.99 -8.11
N THR A 24 5.01 5.36 -8.16
CA THR A 24 6.30 6.04 -7.98
C THR A 24 6.73 6.79 -9.24
N ASN A 25 6.58 6.17 -10.42
CA ASN A 25 6.92 6.72 -11.73
C ASN A 25 5.85 7.64 -12.33
N SER A 26 4.62 7.65 -11.81
CA SER A 26 3.60 8.53 -12.35
C SER A 26 3.87 10.00 -12.06
N ALA A 27 3.40 10.87 -12.96
CA ALA A 27 3.37 12.31 -12.74
C ALA A 27 2.60 12.66 -11.45
N ASP A 28 2.84 13.87 -10.91
CA ASP A 28 2.22 14.34 -9.67
C ASP A 28 0.69 14.16 -9.63
N GLU A 29 0.06 14.23 -10.80
CA GLU A 29 -1.34 13.88 -11.04
C GLU A 29 -1.48 12.38 -11.36
N TYR A 30 -1.25 11.51 -10.38
CA TYR A 30 -1.55 10.09 -10.56
C TYR A 30 -3.03 9.82 -10.26
N PRO A 31 -3.86 9.41 -11.24
CA PRO A 31 -5.30 9.27 -11.08
C PRO A 31 -5.66 7.91 -10.48
N LEU A 32 -5.07 7.53 -9.34
CA LEU A 32 -5.68 6.46 -8.57
C LEU A 32 -6.83 7.06 -7.79
N SER A 33 -8.04 6.72 -8.22
CA SER A 33 -9.26 7.04 -7.51
C SER A 33 -9.72 5.83 -6.71
N CYS A 34 -10.37 6.09 -5.58
CA CYS A 34 -11.03 5.04 -4.82
C CYS A 34 -12.19 4.46 -5.62
N ALA A 35 -12.23 3.14 -5.79
CA ALA A 35 -13.33 2.47 -6.49
C ALA A 35 -14.71 2.69 -5.82
N GLY A 36 -14.73 2.90 -4.50
CA GLY A 36 -15.98 3.08 -3.75
C GLY A 36 -16.55 4.50 -3.72
N CYS A 37 -15.71 5.54 -3.81
CA CYS A 37 -16.16 6.93 -3.68
C CYS A 37 -15.61 7.88 -4.75
N GLY A 38 -14.78 7.39 -5.67
CA GLY A 38 -14.15 8.20 -6.72
C GLY A 38 -13.10 9.19 -6.21
N GLN A 39 -12.78 9.20 -4.92
CA GLN A 39 -11.80 10.13 -4.34
C GLN A 39 -10.41 9.88 -4.92
N HIS A 40 -9.78 10.92 -5.47
CA HIS A 40 -8.41 10.84 -5.97
C HIS A 40 -7.43 10.71 -4.79
N PHE A 41 -6.44 9.83 -4.93
CA PHE A 41 -5.37 9.65 -3.98
C PHE A 41 -4.17 10.48 -4.39
N SER A 42 -3.58 11.20 -3.43
CA SER A 42 -2.33 11.91 -3.66
C SER A 42 -1.17 10.91 -3.76
N LYS A 43 -0.26 11.13 -4.72
CA LYS A 43 0.95 10.32 -4.90
C LYS A 43 1.73 10.16 -3.61
N THR A 44 1.93 11.25 -2.87
CA THR A 44 2.65 11.27 -1.58
C THR A 44 2.02 10.33 -0.54
N THR A 45 0.69 10.31 -0.45
CA THR A 45 -0.05 9.42 0.45
C THR A 45 0.16 7.96 0.06
N LEU A 46 0.09 7.63 -1.22
CA LEU A 46 0.26 6.28 -1.71
C LEU A 46 1.70 5.78 -1.60
N THR A 47 2.69 6.61 -1.91
CA THR A 47 4.12 6.28 -1.72
C THR A 47 4.42 6.02 -0.24
N LYS A 48 3.91 6.87 0.67
CA LYS A 48 4.06 6.66 2.11
C LYS A 48 3.40 5.35 2.56
N PHE A 49 2.18 5.07 2.08
CA PHE A 49 1.49 3.82 2.38
C PHE A 49 2.26 2.60 1.88
N ALA A 50 2.74 2.62 0.63
CA ALA A 50 3.50 1.52 0.06
C ALA A 50 4.78 1.22 0.85
N ARG A 51 5.50 2.27 1.27
CA ARG A 51 6.69 2.14 2.12
C ARG A 51 6.36 1.52 3.48
N GLN A 52 5.32 2.01 4.15
CA GLN A 52 4.89 1.47 5.45
C GLN A 52 4.42 0.02 5.32
N HIS A 53 3.67 -0.31 4.29
CA HIS A 53 3.20 -1.67 4.03
C HIS A 53 4.36 -2.65 3.82
N ALA A 54 5.41 -2.24 3.11
CA ALA A 54 6.63 -3.04 2.98
C ALA A 54 7.34 -3.24 4.33
N GLU A 55 7.47 -2.17 5.12
CA GLU A 55 8.07 -2.23 6.46
C GLU A 55 7.28 -3.16 7.41
N GLU A 56 5.96 -3.09 7.40
CA GLU A 56 5.09 -4.00 8.15
C GLU A 56 5.25 -5.44 7.69
N MET A 57 5.29 -5.70 6.39
CA MET A 57 5.51 -7.06 5.87
C MET A 57 6.88 -7.62 6.28
N ILE A 58 7.94 -6.79 6.24
CA ILE A 58 9.28 -7.19 6.71
C ILE A 58 9.24 -7.50 8.21
N ASN A 59 8.64 -6.63 9.02
CA ASN A 59 8.51 -6.85 10.46
C ASN A 59 7.70 -8.12 10.78
N LEU A 60 6.61 -8.36 10.05
CA LEU A 60 5.82 -9.58 10.18
C LEU A 60 6.64 -10.81 9.83
N ALA A 61 7.43 -10.79 8.74
CA ALA A 61 8.31 -11.89 8.38
C ALA A 61 9.39 -12.14 9.45
N LEU A 62 10.05 -11.08 9.93
CA LEU A 62 11.04 -11.16 11.01
C LEU A 62 10.43 -11.70 12.32
N SER A 63 9.20 -11.29 12.66
CA SER A 63 8.50 -11.79 13.84
C SER A 63 8.17 -13.29 13.75
N ARG A 64 7.86 -13.78 12.55
CA ARG A 64 7.63 -15.21 12.29
C ARG A 64 8.93 -16.01 12.39
N LEU A 65 10.05 -15.47 11.91
CA LEU A 65 11.37 -16.10 12.03
C LEU A 65 11.81 -16.23 13.48
N LYS A 66 11.65 -15.17 14.30
CA LYS A 66 11.98 -15.21 15.74
C LYS A 66 11.22 -16.28 16.50
N LYS A 67 9.98 -16.61 16.11
CA LYS A 67 9.19 -17.69 16.73
C LYS A 67 9.73 -19.09 16.44
N HIS A 68 10.47 -19.29 15.36
CA HIS A 68 11.03 -20.59 14.98
C HIS A 68 12.46 -20.85 15.50
N THR A 69 13.11 -19.86 16.12
CA THR A 69 14.49 -19.98 16.62
C THR A 69 14.59 -20.27 18.12
N SER A 70 13.47 -20.56 18.79
CA SER A 70 13.41 -20.84 20.24
C SER A 70 12.87 -22.23 20.55
N GLN A 71 13.18 -23.24 19.72
CA GLN A 71 12.90 -24.64 20.04
C GLN A 71 14.14 -25.51 19.84
#